data_AF-A0A538S1C7-F1
#
_entry.id   AF-A0A538S1C7-F1
#
_cell.length_a   1.000
_cell.length_b   1.000
_cell.length_c   1.000
_cell.angle_alpha   90.00
_cell.angle_beta   90.00
_cell.angle_gamma   90.00
#
_symmetry.space_group_name_H-M   'P 1'
#
loop_
_entity.id
_entity.type
_entity.pdbx_description
1 polymer ?
#
loop_
_entity_poly.entity_id
_entity_poly.type
_entity_poly.pdbx_seq_one_letter_code
_entity_poly.pdbx_strand_id
1 'polypeptide(L)'
;ANWHTYQVLTKRSERMRDLLQTKLAAAANEPHIWWGVSVENKKHGLPRIDGLRAAPARVRFLSIEPLLEDLGPINLDGIHWVIVGGESGAGARPMDKAWVLSIRDQCERASVPFFFKQWGGVRKGKAGRELDGKTYDAFPEKSVVRSRSQKSVVRSQ
;
A
#
# COMPACT_ATOMS: atom_id res chain seq x y z
N ALA A 1 15.82 -7.77 -12.96
CA ALA A 1 16.46 -7.28 -11.73
C ALA A 1 15.59 -7.63 -10.52
N ASN A 2 15.61 -8.90 -10.08
CA ASN A 2 14.80 -9.36 -8.93
C ASN A 2 15.46 -9.07 -7.56
N TRP A 3 16.60 -8.38 -7.56
CA TRP A 3 17.30 -7.91 -6.36
C TRP A 3 16.77 -6.57 -5.83
N HIS A 4 15.90 -5.89 -6.60
CA HIS A 4 15.21 -4.68 -6.18
C HIS A 4 13.73 -4.97 -5.91
N THR A 5 13.14 -4.21 -5.00
CA THR A 5 11.69 -4.13 -4.84
C THR A 5 11.17 -2.90 -5.55
N TYR A 6 10.18 -3.07 -6.43
CA TYR A 6 9.53 -1.97 -7.15
C TYR A 6 8.14 -1.73 -6.58
N GLN A 7 7.84 -0.48 -6.23
CA GLN A 7 6.48 -0.05 -5.89
C GLN A 7 5.84 0.61 -7.11
N VAL A 8 4.80 0.00 -7.65
CA VAL A 8 4.03 0.53 -8.79
C VAL A 8 2.71 1.09 -8.28
N LEU A 9 2.56 2.41 -8.34
CA LEU A 9 1.42 3.13 -7.79
C LEU A 9 0.59 3.80 -8.90
N THR A 10 -0.74 3.69 -8.82
CA THR A 10 -1.64 4.35 -9.79
C THR A 10 -3.00 4.76 -9.21
N LYS A 11 -3.67 5.70 -9.87
CA LYS A 11 -5.08 6.04 -9.61
C LYS A 11 -6.06 5.28 -10.52
N ARG A 12 -5.56 4.54 -11.50
CA ARG A 12 -6.34 3.82 -12.52
C ARG A 12 -6.43 2.32 -12.18
N SER A 13 -7.08 2.00 -11.07
CA SER A 13 -7.15 0.63 -10.51
C SER A 13 -7.71 -0.41 -11.48
N GLU A 14 -8.77 -0.09 -12.22
CA GLU A 14 -9.36 -0.99 -13.23
C GLU A 14 -8.39 -1.26 -14.38
N ARG A 15 -7.77 -0.22 -14.93
CA ARG A 15 -6.75 -0.38 -15.98
C ARG A 15 -5.57 -1.21 -15.50
N MET A 16 -5.13 -1.02 -14.25
CA MET A 16 -4.09 -1.85 -13.65
C MET A 16 -4.55 -3.30 -13.59
N ARG A 17 -5.74 -3.59 -13.03
CA ARG A 17 -6.32 -4.94 -12.97
C ARG A 17 -6.30 -5.61 -14.36
N ASP A 18 -6.83 -4.95 -15.38
CA ASP A 18 -6.96 -5.52 -16.72
C ASP A 18 -5.58 -5.78 -17.37
N LEU A 19 -4.60 -4.91 -17.13
CA LEU A 19 -3.23 -5.12 -17.58
C LEU A 19 -2.56 -6.27 -16.85
N LEU A 20 -2.76 -6.40 -15.53
CA LEU A 20 -2.22 -7.52 -14.74
C LEU A 20 -2.86 -8.86 -15.09
N GLN A 21 -4.06 -8.87 -15.66
CA GLN A 21 -4.68 -10.08 -16.21
C GLN A 21 -4.17 -10.45 -17.60
N THR A 22 -3.56 -9.50 -18.32
CA THR A 22 -3.18 -9.67 -19.73
C THR A 22 -1.70 -9.38 -19.94
N LYS A 23 -1.36 -8.18 -20.41
CA LYS A 23 -0.02 -7.78 -20.87
C LYS A 23 1.06 -7.86 -19.78
N LEU A 24 0.66 -7.73 -18.53
CA LEU A 24 1.55 -7.72 -17.36
C LEU A 24 1.34 -8.95 -16.45
N ALA A 25 0.70 -10.01 -16.94
CA ALA A 25 0.42 -11.20 -16.14
C ALA A 25 1.65 -11.86 -15.51
N ALA A 26 2.79 -11.86 -16.21
CA ALA A 26 4.05 -12.34 -15.64
C ALA A 26 4.49 -11.45 -14.45
N ALA A 27 4.50 -10.13 -14.64
CA ALA A 27 4.89 -9.16 -13.61
C ALA A 27 3.92 -9.12 -12.41
N ALA A 28 2.65 -9.45 -12.62
CA ALA A 28 1.65 -9.51 -11.56
C ALA A 28 2.00 -10.55 -10.47
N ASN A 29 2.64 -11.66 -10.88
CA ASN A 29 3.03 -12.76 -10.00
C ASN A 29 4.43 -12.60 -9.38
N GLU A 30 5.21 -11.60 -9.82
CA GLU A 30 6.55 -11.36 -9.30
C GLU A 30 6.50 -10.76 -7.89
N PRO A 31 7.08 -11.43 -6.87
CA PRO A 31 6.94 -10.99 -5.48
C PRO A 31 7.75 -9.72 -5.14
N HIS A 32 8.67 -9.33 -6.02
CA HIS A 32 9.48 -8.12 -5.91
C HIS A 32 8.82 -6.90 -6.59
N ILE A 33 7.63 -7.07 -7.17
CA ILE A 33 6.84 -5.98 -7.75
C ILE A 33 5.56 -5.82 -6.94
N TRP A 34 5.45 -4.70 -6.23
CA TRP A 34 4.32 -4.39 -5.37
C TRP A 34 3.39 -3.45 -6.12
N TRP A 35 2.12 -3.82 -6.19
CA TRP A 35 1.10 -3.07 -6.93
C TRP A 35 0.20 -2.34 -5.96
N GLY A 36 -0.02 -1.05 -6.18
CA GLY A 36 -0.81 -0.25 -5.26
C GLY A 36 -1.62 0.84 -5.91
N VAL A 37 -2.58 1.33 -5.13
CA VAL A 37 -3.48 2.41 -5.53
C VAL A 37 -3.42 3.57 -4.55
N SER A 38 -3.60 4.79 -5.08
CA SER A 38 -3.78 5.98 -4.24
C SER A 38 -5.20 6.04 -3.69
N VAL A 39 -5.35 6.30 -2.40
CA VAL A 39 -6.63 6.35 -1.68
C VAL A 39 -6.73 7.65 -0.88
N GLU A 40 -6.90 8.79 -1.57
CA GLU A 40 -6.82 10.09 -0.90
C GLU A 40 -8.09 10.48 -0.13
N ASN A 41 -9.24 9.94 -0.54
CA ASN A 41 -10.58 10.29 -0.03
C ASN A 41 -11.62 9.16 -0.27
N LYS A 42 -12.81 9.31 0.31
CA LYS A 42 -13.95 8.40 0.17
C LYS A 42 -14.49 8.34 -1.24
N LYS A 43 -14.72 9.50 -1.88
CA LYS A 43 -15.42 9.58 -3.17
C LYS A 43 -14.66 8.90 -4.31
N HIS A 44 -13.34 9.05 -4.35
CA HIS A 44 -12.51 8.59 -5.47
C HIS A 44 -11.45 7.58 -5.05
N GLY A 45 -10.94 7.66 -3.82
CA GLY A 45 -9.90 6.78 -3.31
C GLY A 45 -10.45 5.40 -2.95
N LEU A 46 -11.43 5.33 -2.05
CA LEU A 46 -11.98 4.05 -1.57
C LEU A 46 -12.45 3.11 -2.69
N PRO A 47 -13.17 3.57 -3.74
CA PRO A 47 -13.59 2.68 -4.83
C PRO A 47 -12.42 2.00 -5.56
N ARG A 48 -11.20 2.55 -5.51
CA ARG A 48 -10.04 1.94 -6.18
C ARG A 48 -9.55 0.68 -5.48
N ILE A 49 -9.86 0.52 -4.19
CA ILE A 49 -9.44 -0.64 -3.39
C ILE A 49 -10.01 -1.93 -4.00
N ASP A 50 -11.27 -1.92 -4.42
CA ASP A 50 -11.90 -3.09 -5.03
C ASP A 50 -11.24 -3.48 -6.36
N GLY A 51 -10.86 -2.49 -7.17
CA GLY A 51 -10.07 -2.74 -8.38
C GLY A 51 -8.70 -3.38 -8.09
N LEU A 52 -8.01 -2.96 -7.03
CA LEU A 52 -6.76 -3.57 -6.59
C LEU A 52 -6.99 -5.00 -6.05
N ARG A 53 -8.02 -5.22 -5.25
CA ARG A 53 -8.38 -6.53 -4.69
C ARG A 53 -8.73 -7.54 -5.78
N ALA A 54 -9.41 -7.09 -6.83
CA ALA A 54 -9.74 -7.90 -8.01
C ALA A 54 -8.53 -8.16 -8.94
N ALA A 55 -7.41 -7.46 -8.75
CA ALA A 55 -6.23 -7.64 -9.58
C ALA A 55 -5.42 -8.89 -9.14
N PRO A 56 -4.83 -9.66 -10.09
CA PRO A 56 -4.00 -10.82 -9.80
C PRO A 56 -2.59 -10.44 -9.31
N ALA A 57 -2.48 -9.41 -8.47
CA ALA A 57 -1.23 -8.93 -7.91
C ALA A 57 -0.80 -9.79 -6.71
N ARG A 58 0.43 -10.29 -6.73
CA ARG A 58 1.03 -11.07 -5.64
C ARG A 58 1.15 -10.25 -4.35
N VAL A 59 1.52 -8.98 -4.48
CA VAL A 59 1.64 -8.03 -3.37
C VAL A 59 0.84 -6.79 -3.70
N ARG A 60 -0.06 -6.42 -2.78
CA ARG A 60 -1.01 -5.32 -2.90
C ARG A 60 -0.79 -4.31 -1.79
N PHE A 61 -0.68 -3.03 -2.12
CA PHE A 61 -0.55 -1.98 -1.09
C PHE A 61 -1.48 -0.79 -1.35
N LEU A 62 -1.84 -0.09 -0.27
CA LEU A 62 -2.56 1.18 -0.34
C LEU A 62 -1.59 2.31 -0.04
N SER A 63 -1.59 3.34 -0.89
CA SER A 63 -0.96 4.63 -0.57
C SER A 63 -2.06 5.63 -0.27
N ILE A 64 -2.30 5.85 1.02
CA ILE A 64 -3.28 6.81 1.53
C ILE A 64 -2.56 8.16 1.68
N GLU A 65 -2.20 8.72 0.52
CA GLU A 65 -1.37 9.92 0.41
C GLU A 65 -1.79 10.81 -0.77
N PRO A 66 -2.07 12.10 -0.51
CA PRO A 66 -2.33 12.66 0.81
C PRO A 66 -3.62 12.05 1.42
N LEU A 67 -3.64 11.81 2.73
CA LEU A 67 -4.89 11.55 3.47
C LEU A 67 -5.63 12.87 3.68
N LEU A 68 -6.80 13.02 3.04
CA LEU A 68 -7.53 14.30 2.97
C LEU A 68 -8.75 14.39 3.87
N GLU A 69 -9.23 13.27 4.38
CA GLU A 69 -10.42 13.18 5.22
C GLU A 69 -10.43 11.87 5.99
N ASP A 70 -11.29 11.74 7.00
CA ASP A 70 -11.59 10.44 7.59
C ASP A 70 -12.20 9.52 6.52
N LEU A 71 -11.55 8.39 6.27
CA LEU A 71 -12.03 7.38 5.31
C LEU A 71 -13.11 6.46 5.90
N GLY A 72 -13.26 6.42 7.23
CA GLY A 72 -14.12 5.44 7.89
C GLY A 72 -13.59 4.01 7.72
N PRO A 73 -14.47 3.00 7.72
CA PRO A 73 -14.09 1.60 7.52
C PRO A 73 -13.50 1.34 6.13
N ILE A 74 -12.36 0.66 6.09
CA ILE A 74 -11.64 0.26 4.87
C ILE A 74 -11.66 -1.26 4.79
N ASN A 75 -12.08 -1.81 3.64
CA ASN A 75 -11.93 -3.25 3.40
C ASN A 75 -10.46 -3.57 3.07
N LEU A 76 -9.76 -4.16 4.03
CA LEU A 76 -8.34 -4.53 3.93
C LEU A 76 -8.10 -5.98 3.48
N ASP A 77 -9.15 -6.72 3.10
CA ASP A 77 -9.01 -8.11 2.68
C ASP A 77 -8.09 -8.22 1.45
N GLY A 78 -7.02 -9.00 1.59
CA GLY A 78 -6.03 -9.22 0.54
C GLY A 78 -5.09 -8.04 0.29
N ILE A 79 -5.09 -7.03 1.17
CA ILE A 79 -4.10 -5.94 1.22
C ILE A 79 -2.94 -6.38 2.11
N HIS A 80 -1.71 -6.07 1.67
CA HIS A 80 -0.49 -6.54 2.32
C HIS A 80 0.33 -5.43 2.96
N TRP A 81 -0.04 -4.16 2.71
CA TRP A 81 0.64 -3.00 3.27
C TRP A 81 -0.19 -1.73 3.10
N VAL A 82 -0.19 -0.86 4.10
CA VAL A 82 -0.83 0.44 4.05
C VAL A 82 0.19 1.52 4.43
N ILE A 83 0.27 2.54 3.57
CA ILE A 83 1.10 3.72 3.76
C ILE A 83 0.17 4.92 4.00
N VAL A 84 0.43 5.72 5.02
CA VAL A 84 -0.32 6.96 5.31
C VAL A 84 0.62 8.15 5.36
N GLY A 85 0.19 9.27 4.77
CA GLY A 85 0.92 10.52 4.87
C GLY A 85 0.13 11.73 4.39
N GLY A 86 0.53 12.91 4.87
CA GLY A 86 -0.10 14.18 4.55
C GLY A 86 0.48 14.86 3.30
N GLU A 87 -0.26 15.86 2.82
CA GLU A 87 0.13 16.69 1.66
C GLU A 87 1.33 17.58 1.98
N SER A 88 2.21 17.84 1.01
CA SER A 88 3.42 18.65 1.21
C SER A 88 3.47 19.81 0.22
N GLY A 89 4.03 20.94 0.65
CA GLY A 89 4.22 22.13 -0.21
C GLY A 89 3.28 23.29 0.10
N ALA A 90 3.34 24.34 -0.71
CA ALA A 90 2.46 25.50 -0.57
C ALA A 90 0.99 25.07 -0.74
N GLY A 91 0.12 25.50 0.17
CA GLY A 91 -1.30 25.11 0.16
C GLY A 91 -1.59 23.69 0.66
N ALA A 92 -0.62 23.00 1.28
CA ALA A 92 -0.83 21.68 1.86
C ALA A 92 -2.00 21.68 2.86
N ARG A 93 -2.98 20.81 2.61
CA ARG A 93 -4.13 20.62 3.51
C ARG A 93 -3.69 19.92 4.79
N PRO A 94 -4.20 20.34 5.97
CA PRO A 94 -3.90 19.68 7.23
C PRO A 94 -4.50 18.27 7.25
N MET A 95 -3.77 17.35 7.86
CA MET A 95 -4.21 15.98 8.13
C MET A 95 -4.49 15.83 9.61
N ASP A 96 -5.65 15.29 9.96
CA ASP A 96 -6.03 15.06 11.35
C ASP A 96 -5.38 13.78 11.89
N LYS A 97 -4.86 13.84 13.12
CA LYS A 97 -4.28 12.70 13.84
C LYS A 97 -5.30 11.59 14.04
N ALA A 98 -6.56 11.90 14.32
CA ALA A 98 -7.60 10.91 14.53
C ALA A 98 -7.81 10.02 13.28
N TRP A 99 -7.66 10.58 12.08
CA TRP A 99 -7.79 9.82 10.82
C TRP A 99 -6.64 8.83 10.67
N VAL A 100 -5.41 9.26 10.99
CA VAL A 100 -4.22 8.38 10.95
C VAL A 100 -4.36 7.23 11.95
N LEU A 101 -4.78 7.54 13.19
CA LEU A 101 -4.99 6.53 14.24
C LEU A 101 -6.08 5.52 13.86
N SER A 102 -7.20 5.99 13.30
CA SER A 102 -8.28 5.13 12.80
C SER A 102 -7.76 4.11 11.77
N ILE A 103 -6.93 4.54 10.82
CA ILE A 103 -6.36 3.65 9.80
C ILE A 103 -5.34 2.68 10.42
N ARG A 104 -4.46 3.16 11.30
CA ARG A 104 -3.51 2.31 12.03
C ARG A 104 -4.23 1.17 12.76
N ASP A 105 -5.29 1.49 13.50
CA ASP A 105 -6.01 0.51 14.30
C ASP A 105 -6.77 -0.51 13.43
N GLN A 106 -7.27 -0.07 12.27
CA GLN A 106 -7.82 -0.98 11.26
C GLN A 106 -6.76 -1.93 10.71
N CYS A 107 -5.56 -1.43 10.43
CA CYS A 107 -4.44 -2.25 9.98
C CYS A 107 -4.00 -3.26 11.05
N GLU A 108 -3.91 -2.83 12.31
CA GLU A 108 -3.58 -3.71 13.44
C GLU A 108 -4.60 -4.84 13.59
N ARG A 109 -5.91 -4.53 13.60
CA ARG A 109 -6.97 -5.54 13.66
C ARG A 109 -6.95 -6.52 12.48
N ALA A 110 -6.58 -6.04 11.30
CA ALA A 110 -6.49 -6.85 10.09
C ALA A 110 -5.12 -7.56 9.94
N SER A 111 -4.19 -7.37 10.88
CA SER A 111 -2.80 -7.84 10.77
C SER A 111 -2.10 -7.40 9.47
N VAL A 112 -2.40 -6.17 9.02
CA VAL A 112 -1.79 -5.55 7.84
C VAL A 112 -0.65 -4.62 8.29
N PRO A 113 0.57 -4.75 7.75
CA PRO A 113 1.66 -3.82 8.02
C PRO A 113 1.27 -2.36 7.74
N PHE A 114 1.57 -1.48 8.70
CA PHE A 114 1.27 -0.05 8.63
C PHE A 114 2.56 0.77 8.61
N PHE A 115 2.64 1.70 7.66
CA PHE A 115 3.73 2.66 7.53
C PHE A 115 3.19 4.09 7.59
N PHE A 116 3.66 4.86 8.57
CA PHE A 116 3.38 6.29 8.66
C PHE A 116 4.55 7.07 8.08
N LYS A 117 4.31 7.70 6.93
CA LYS A 117 5.37 8.38 6.18
C LYS A 117 5.68 9.75 6.76
N GLN A 118 4.68 10.61 6.93
CA GLN A 118 4.84 11.98 7.44
C GLN A 118 3.50 12.70 7.62
N TRP A 119 3.48 13.75 8.43
CA TRP A 119 2.32 14.64 8.60
C TRP A 119 2.07 15.60 7.43
N GLY A 120 3.09 15.91 6.62
CA GLY A 120 2.99 16.90 5.54
C GLY A 120 3.22 18.35 6.00
N GLY A 121 2.67 19.31 5.25
CA GLY A 121 2.78 20.74 5.52
C GLY A 121 3.74 21.51 4.60
N VAL A 122 3.80 22.83 4.80
CA VAL A 122 4.55 23.76 3.93
C VAL A 122 6.06 23.56 4.05
N ARG A 123 6.55 23.31 5.26
CA ARG A 123 7.98 23.10 5.52
C ARG A 123 8.29 21.61 5.58
N LYS A 124 8.70 21.05 4.43
CA LYS A 124 9.19 19.68 4.32
C LYS A 124 10.22 19.40 5.44
N GLY A 125 10.00 18.34 6.20
CA GLY A 125 10.90 17.89 7.27
C GLY A 125 10.59 18.41 8.68
N LYS A 126 9.77 19.45 8.87
CA LYS A 126 9.44 19.94 10.23
C LYS A 126 8.37 19.13 10.95
N ALA A 127 7.41 18.59 10.21
CA ALA A 127 6.30 17.87 10.82
C ALA A 127 6.66 16.41 11.18
N GLY A 128 7.80 15.88 10.68
CA GLY A 128 8.35 14.60 11.11
C GLY A 128 7.54 13.37 10.71
N ARG A 129 7.97 12.22 11.24
CA ARG A 129 7.42 10.88 10.98
C ARG A 129 6.88 10.20 12.24
N GLU A 130 6.82 10.94 13.35
CA GLU A 130 6.39 10.40 14.63
C GLU A 130 4.88 10.52 14.77
N LEU A 131 4.25 9.42 15.17
CA LEU A 131 2.87 9.34 15.58
C LEU A 131 2.88 8.81 17.02
N ASP A 132 2.43 9.61 17.99
CA ASP A 132 2.53 9.30 19.41
C ASP A 132 3.96 9.00 19.89
N GLY A 133 4.93 9.80 19.43
CA GLY A 133 6.33 9.71 19.86
C GLY A 133 7.09 8.48 19.36
N LYS A 134 6.55 7.76 18.37
CA LYS A 134 7.24 6.65 17.70
C LYS A 134 7.02 6.67 16.19
N THR A 135 7.93 6.04 15.46
CA THR A 135 7.77 5.81 14.02
C THR A 135 7.04 4.50 13.76
N TYR A 136 6.35 4.44 12.63
CA TYR A 136 5.69 3.23 12.13
C TYR A 136 6.26 2.94 10.76
N ASP A 137 7.15 1.96 10.67
CA ASP A 137 7.96 1.70 9.47
C ASP A 137 7.79 0.26 8.96
N ALA A 138 6.64 -0.37 9.23
CA ALA A 138 6.41 -1.76 8.84
C ALA A 138 6.35 -1.92 7.31
N PHE A 139 6.75 -3.10 6.82
CA PHE A 139 6.73 -3.50 5.41
C PHE A 139 6.08 -4.89 5.28
N PRO A 140 5.63 -5.30 4.07
CA PRO A 140 5.21 -6.67 3.81
C PRO A 140 6.24 -7.70 4.30
N GLU A 141 5.75 -8.76 4.93
CA GLU A 141 6.62 -9.84 5.39
C GLU A 141 7.36 -10.55 4.25
N LYS A 142 8.56 -11.07 4.56
CA LYS A 142 9.35 -11.89 3.64
C LYS A 142 8.58 -13.11 3.10
N SER A 143 7.63 -13.64 3.86
CA SER A 143 6.77 -14.77 3.49
C SER A 143 5.85 -14.44 2.30
N VAL A 144 5.31 -13.22 2.26
CA VAL A 144 4.47 -12.69 1.18
C VAL A 144 5.32 -12.43 -0.07
N VAL A 145 6.55 -11.95 0.10
CA VAL A 145 7.48 -11.57 -0.98
C VAL A 145 8.48 -12.66 -1.38
N ARG A 146 8.32 -13.91 -0.94
CA ARG A 146 9.12 -15.04 -1.42
C ARG A 146 8.34 -15.84 -2.46
N SER A 147 9.00 -16.20 -3.56
CA SER A 147 8.46 -17.20 -4.49
C SER A 147 8.50 -18.57 -3.83
N ARG A 148 7.49 -19.41 -4.07
CA ARG A 148 7.61 -20.84 -3.76
C ARG A 148 8.72 -21.38 -4.67
N SER A 149 9.88 -21.67 -4.12
CA SER A 149 10.92 -22.42 -4.80
C SER A 149 10.32 -23.74 -5.28
N GLN A 150 10.48 -24.08 -6.57
CA GLN A 150 10.13 -25.40 -7.09
C GLN A 150 10.74 -26.47 -6.18
N LYS A 151 9.91 -27.30 -5.55
CA LYS A 151 10.38 -28.48 -4.83
C LYS A 151 10.93 -29.46 -5.87
N SER A 152 12.24 -29.67 -5.78
CA SER A 152 12.97 -30.92 -5.99
C SER A 152 12.62 -31.73 -7.24
N VAL A 153 13.50 -31.65 -8.26
CA VAL A 153 13.70 -32.75 -9.21
C VAL A 153 14.16 -33.96 -8.40
N VAL A 154 13.25 -34.90 -8.15
CA VAL A 154 13.63 -36.26 -7.75
C VAL A 154 14.15 -36.93 -9.02
N ARG A 155 15.47 -37.07 -9.14
CA ARG A 155 16.05 -38.01 -10.10
C ARG A 155 15.76 -39.41 -9.58
N SER A 156 14.89 -40.13 -10.26
CA SER A 156 14.81 -41.59 -10.14
C SER A 156 16.11 -42.20 -10.67
N GLN A 157 16.56 -43.23 -9.97
CA GLN A 157 17.69 -44.09 -10.33
C GLN A 157 17.49 -44.76 -11.68
#